data_AF-A0A2A6BX91-F1
#
_entry.id   AF-A0A2A6BX91-F1
#
_cell.length_a   1.000
_cell.length_b   1.000
_cell.length_c   1.000
_cell.angle_alpha   90.00
_cell.angle_beta   90.00
_cell.angle_gamma   90.00
#
_symmetry.space_group_name_H-M   'P 1'
#
loop_
_entity.id
_entity.type
_entity.pdbx_description
1 polymer ?
#
loop_
_entity_poly.entity_id
_entity_poly.type
_entity_poly.pdbx_seq_one_letter_code
_entity_poly.pdbx_strand_id
1 'polypeptide(L)'
;MATYRCENGQIKEKLYYLIDLMFKNAGSEYIVVQGTNYQWQIISQKDVKGIIEFILRDSFAYYGGNLYQQQKGIPQGNNASPQIADLTLAVMEYQYIRNNIQCGHPLSFSLNRTFRYIDDIFHISDKKDEFARKSAVQTSLYNKTDDYSFSVVRYPHYESNIPISMGLNTLQGEIIRIFRNCSLFEHFLERTRQLARYFLHIQYPKEILCSRLYSTLKKASHEYLTN
;
A
#
# COMPACT_ATOMS: atom_id res chain seq x y z
N MET A 1 -9.66 -26.66 11.67
CA MET A 1 -8.92 -26.00 10.57
C MET A 1 -9.93 -25.35 9.64
N ALA A 2 -10.20 -24.06 9.80
CA ALA A 2 -11.07 -23.34 8.88
C ALA A 2 -10.24 -23.00 7.64
N THR A 3 -10.41 -23.74 6.55
CA THR A 3 -9.91 -23.32 5.24
C THR A 3 -10.72 -22.11 4.81
N TYR A 4 -10.24 -20.91 5.11
CA TYR A 4 -10.72 -19.67 4.51
C TYR A 4 -10.37 -19.71 3.02
N ARG A 5 -11.23 -20.33 2.22
CA ARG A 5 -11.13 -20.28 0.76
C ARG A 5 -11.64 -18.90 0.36
N CYS A 6 -10.76 -18.07 -0.21
CA CYS A 6 -11.14 -16.75 -0.67
C CYS A 6 -12.04 -16.88 -1.89
N GLU A 7 -13.35 -16.87 -1.66
CA GLU A 7 -14.34 -16.79 -2.74
C GLU A 7 -14.30 -15.39 -3.35
N ASN A 8 -14.62 -15.27 -4.64
CA ASN A 8 -14.64 -13.97 -5.32
C ASN A 8 -15.52 -12.94 -4.60
N GLY A 9 -16.53 -13.41 -3.85
CA GLY A 9 -17.35 -12.58 -2.96
C GLY A 9 -16.55 -11.87 -1.86
N GLN A 10 -15.58 -12.53 -1.23
CA GLN A 10 -14.76 -11.94 -0.18
C GLN A 10 -13.82 -10.86 -0.74
N ILE A 11 -13.17 -11.14 -1.88
CA ILE A 11 -12.30 -10.16 -2.58
C ILE A 11 -13.10 -8.90 -2.91
N LYS A 12 -14.29 -9.10 -3.51
CA LYS A 12 -15.21 -8.02 -3.87
C LYS A 12 -15.61 -7.18 -2.67
N GLU A 13 -16.03 -7.81 -1.57
CA GLU A 13 -16.42 -7.12 -0.34
C GLU A 13 -15.29 -6.22 0.19
N LYS A 14 -14.07 -6.74 0.29
CA LYS A 14 -12.92 -5.99 0.81
C LYS A 14 -12.51 -4.84 -0.10
N LEU A 15 -12.52 -5.03 -1.42
CA LEU A 15 -12.20 -3.96 -2.36
C LEU A 15 -13.29 -2.90 -2.39
N TYR A 16 -14.56 -3.28 -2.31
CA TYR A 16 -15.66 -2.31 -2.27
C TYR A 16 -15.58 -1.45 -1.01
N TYR A 17 -15.30 -2.06 0.14
CA TYR A 17 -15.02 -1.33 1.38
C TYR A 17 -13.89 -0.31 1.20
N LEU A 18 -12.78 -0.70 0.58
CA LEU A 18 -11.64 0.18 0.35
C LEU A 18 -11.99 1.33 -0.61
N ILE A 19 -12.66 1.02 -1.72
CA ILE A 19 -13.10 2.03 -2.70
C ILE A 19 -14.01 3.05 -2.01
N ASP A 20 -14.97 2.60 -1.19
CA ASP A 20 -15.87 3.48 -0.45
C ASP A 20 -15.12 4.41 0.50
N LEU A 21 -14.12 3.87 1.20
CA LEU A 21 -13.25 4.66 2.05
C LEU A 21 -12.43 5.68 1.25
N MET A 22 -11.90 5.31 0.09
CA MET A 22 -11.09 6.18 -0.76
C MET A 22 -11.89 7.36 -1.31
N PHE A 23 -13.07 7.11 -1.88
CA PHE A 23 -13.93 8.17 -2.42
C PHE A 23 -14.42 9.10 -1.30
N LYS A 24 -14.83 8.53 -0.15
CA LYS A 24 -15.21 9.33 1.03
C LYS A 24 -14.07 10.22 1.52
N ASN A 25 -12.85 9.69 1.61
CA ASN A 25 -11.70 10.46 2.07
C ASN A 25 -11.26 11.53 1.06
N ALA A 26 -11.43 11.27 -0.24
CA ALA A 26 -11.14 12.25 -1.28
C ALA A 26 -12.18 13.38 -1.33
N GLY A 27 -13.39 13.15 -0.83
CA GLY A 27 -14.50 14.10 -0.97
C GLY A 27 -14.92 14.30 -2.43
N SER A 28 -14.70 13.29 -3.28
CA SER A 28 -15.02 13.30 -4.71
C SER A 28 -15.90 12.11 -5.06
N GLU A 29 -16.77 12.28 -6.05
CA GLU A 29 -17.61 11.22 -6.62
C GLU A 29 -16.99 10.57 -7.86
N TYR A 30 -15.94 11.16 -8.41
CA TYR A 30 -15.34 10.78 -9.69
C TYR A 30 -13.81 10.76 -9.63
N ILE A 31 -13.23 9.87 -10.44
CA ILE A 31 -11.82 9.84 -10.80
C ILE A 31 -11.71 10.35 -12.22
N VAL A 32 -10.86 11.35 -12.42
CA VAL A 32 -10.54 11.86 -13.76
C VAL A 32 -9.24 11.22 -14.21
N VAL A 33 -9.31 10.45 -15.30
CA VAL A 33 -8.15 9.79 -15.91
C VAL A 33 -7.82 10.50 -17.21
N GLN A 34 -6.58 10.98 -17.34
CA GLN A 34 -6.07 11.51 -18.59
C GLN A 34 -5.55 10.36 -19.45
N GLY A 35 -6.22 10.08 -20.57
CA GLY A 35 -5.72 9.12 -21.55
C GLY A 35 -4.47 9.65 -22.27
N THR A 36 -3.68 8.74 -22.83
CA THR A 36 -2.50 9.07 -23.67
C THR A 36 -2.85 9.92 -24.90
N ASN A 37 -4.11 9.89 -25.34
CA ASN A 37 -4.61 10.64 -26.50
C ASN A 37 -5.36 11.93 -26.13
N TYR A 38 -5.08 12.55 -24.97
CA TYR A 38 -5.74 13.78 -24.48
C TYR A 38 -7.26 13.67 -24.30
N GLN A 39 -7.82 12.45 -24.28
CA GLN A 39 -9.21 12.21 -23.95
C GLN A 39 -9.33 11.98 -22.44
N TRP A 40 -10.14 12.81 -21.80
CA TRP A 40 -10.47 12.69 -20.39
C TRP A 40 -11.56 11.63 -20.22
N GLN A 41 -11.28 10.62 -19.41
CA GLN A 41 -12.30 9.68 -18.95
C GLN A 41 -12.68 10.03 -17.51
N ILE A 42 -13.97 10.16 -17.28
CA ILE A 42 -14.54 10.38 -15.95
C ILE A 42 -15.11 9.05 -15.49
N ILE A 43 -14.57 8.52 -14.40
CA ILE A 43 -14.91 7.21 -13.87
C ILE A 43 -15.54 7.43 -12.49
N SER A 44 -16.81 7.09 -12.32
CA SER A 44 -17.48 7.18 -11.02
C SER A 44 -17.06 6.04 -10.09
N GLN A 45 -17.36 6.18 -8.80
CA GLN A 45 -17.21 5.09 -7.82
C GLN A 45 -17.90 3.79 -8.27
N LYS A 46 -19.09 3.91 -8.87
CA LYS A 46 -19.85 2.77 -9.38
C LYS A 46 -19.14 2.09 -10.55
N ASP A 47 -18.54 2.89 -11.43
CA ASP A 47 -17.79 2.37 -12.58
C ASP A 47 -16.54 1.61 -12.11
N VAL A 48 -15.79 2.14 -11.14
CA VAL A 48 -14.64 1.44 -10.54
C VAL A 48 -15.07 0.08 -9.97
N LYS A 49 -16.16 0.05 -9.21
CA LYS A 49 -16.71 -1.20 -8.66
C LYS A 49 -17.10 -2.18 -9.78
N GLY A 50 -17.78 -1.71 -10.81
CA GLY A 50 -18.16 -2.50 -11.98
C GLY A 50 -16.96 -3.08 -12.74
N ILE A 51 -15.88 -2.30 -12.90
CA ILE A 51 -14.64 -2.76 -13.52
C ILE A 51 -13.99 -3.88 -12.70
N ILE A 52 -13.92 -3.73 -11.37
CA ILE A 52 -13.39 -4.78 -10.49
C ILE A 52 -14.25 -6.05 -10.57
N GLU A 53 -15.58 -5.91 -10.57
CA GLU A 53 -16.49 -7.05 -10.70
C GLU A 53 -16.32 -7.77 -12.04
N PHE A 54 -16.14 -7.02 -13.13
CA PHE A 54 -15.83 -7.58 -14.44
C PHE A 54 -14.50 -8.37 -14.42
N ILE A 55 -13.42 -7.79 -13.89
CA ILE A 55 -12.12 -8.47 -13.82
C ILE A 55 -12.20 -9.79 -13.02
N LEU A 56 -12.96 -9.81 -11.92
CA LEU A 56 -13.08 -10.98 -11.05
C LEU A 56 -14.00 -12.07 -11.63
N ARG A 57 -15.02 -11.68 -12.40
CA ARG A 57 -16.02 -12.61 -12.95
C ARG A 57 -15.63 -13.12 -14.33
N ASP A 58 -15.12 -12.25 -15.19
CA ASP A 58 -14.88 -12.51 -16.60
C ASP A 58 -13.44 -13.01 -16.84
N SER A 59 -13.01 -13.96 -16.01
CA SER A 59 -11.70 -14.61 -16.08
C SER A 59 -11.83 -16.00 -16.73
N PHE A 60 -11.37 -16.12 -17.97
CA PHE A 60 -11.40 -17.36 -18.75
C PHE A 60 -10.00 -17.84 -19.16
N ALA A 61 -9.79 -19.15 -19.12
CA ALA A 61 -8.58 -19.81 -19.57
C ALA A 61 -8.92 -20.83 -20.66
N TYR A 62 -8.19 -20.79 -21.78
CA TYR A 62 -8.32 -21.77 -22.85
C TYR A 62 -7.23 -22.83 -22.72
N TYR A 63 -7.62 -24.09 -22.64
CA TYR A 63 -6.68 -25.20 -22.51
C TYR A 63 -7.25 -26.47 -23.16
N GLY A 64 -6.43 -27.14 -23.99
CA GLY A 64 -6.79 -28.42 -24.60
C GLY A 64 -8.08 -28.40 -25.41
N GLY A 65 -8.37 -27.32 -26.15
CA GLY A 65 -9.59 -27.20 -26.95
C GLY A 65 -10.79 -26.62 -26.20
N ASN A 66 -10.72 -26.52 -24.87
CA ASN A 66 -11.84 -26.16 -24.01
C ASN A 66 -11.63 -24.80 -23.33
N LEU A 67 -12.74 -24.09 -23.08
CA LEU A 67 -12.76 -22.83 -22.35
C LEU A 67 -13.23 -23.07 -20.91
N TYR A 68 -12.45 -22.61 -19.94
CA TYR A 68 -12.72 -22.73 -18.52
C TYR A 68 -12.86 -21.36 -17.88
N GLN A 69 -13.84 -21.18 -17.00
CA GLN A 69 -14.00 -19.96 -16.21
C GLN A 69 -13.46 -20.16 -14.79
N GLN A 70 -12.61 -19.25 -14.33
CA GLN A 70 -12.11 -19.26 -12.97
C GLN A 70 -13.19 -18.76 -11.99
N GLN A 71 -13.62 -19.62 -11.08
CA GLN A 71 -14.68 -19.31 -10.10
C GLN A 71 -14.14 -18.82 -8.74
N LYS A 72 -12.83 -19.05 -8.47
CA LYS A 72 -12.22 -18.79 -7.17
C LYS A 72 -10.86 -18.13 -7.32
N GLY A 73 -10.64 -17.07 -6.56
CA GLY A 73 -9.41 -16.31 -6.55
C GLY A 73 -9.30 -15.36 -7.74
N ILE A 74 -8.21 -14.60 -7.75
CA ILE A 74 -7.91 -13.58 -8.75
C ILE A 74 -7.20 -14.24 -9.95
N PRO A 75 -7.55 -13.92 -11.21
CA PRO A 75 -6.84 -14.45 -12.38
C PRO A 75 -5.34 -14.17 -12.30
N GLN A 76 -4.50 -15.19 -12.43
CA GLN A 76 -3.06 -14.96 -12.57
C GLN A 76 -2.73 -14.50 -13.99
N GLY A 77 -1.78 -13.55 -14.12
CA GLY A 77 -1.33 -13.02 -15.42
C GLY A 77 -2.08 -11.80 -15.93
N ASN A 78 -3.15 -11.35 -15.27
CA ASN A 78 -3.77 -10.06 -15.57
C ASN A 78 -2.99 -8.93 -14.87
N ASN A 79 -2.78 -7.80 -15.58
CA ASN A 79 -2.02 -6.63 -15.11
C ASN A 79 -2.54 -6.02 -13.80
N ALA A 80 -3.85 -6.14 -13.52
CA ALA A 80 -4.47 -5.61 -12.31
C ALA A 80 -4.44 -6.60 -11.12
N SER A 81 -4.17 -7.88 -11.39
CA SER A 81 -4.29 -8.94 -10.39
C SER A 81 -3.35 -8.79 -9.20
N PRO A 82 -2.06 -8.41 -9.36
CA PRO A 82 -1.17 -8.18 -8.23
C PRO A 82 -1.69 -7.07 -7.31
N GLN A 83 -2.25 -5.99 -7.87
CA GLN A 83 -2.77 -4.87 -7.10
C GLN A 83 -4.08 -5.24 -6.39
N ILE A 84 -4.97 -5.97 -7.06
CA ILE A 84 -6.21 -6.49 -6.45
C ILE A 84 -5.85 -7.38 -5.25
N ALA A 85 -4.90 -8.30 -5.41
CA ALA A 85 -4.45 -9.18 -4.33
C ALA A 85 -3.88 -8.38 -3.15
N ASP A 86 -2.95 -7.47 -3.42
CA ASP A 86 -2.29 -6.68 -2.39
C ASP A 86 -3.26 -5.77 -1.61
N LEU A 87 -4.18 -5.10 -2.31
CA LEU A 87 -5.19 -4.24 -1.69
C LEU A 87 -6.19 -5.05 -0.86
N THR A 88 -6.63 -6.21 -1.35
CA THR A 88 -7.53 -7.10 -0.59
C THR A 88 -6.86 -7.56 0.70
N LEU A 89 -5.61 -8.03 0.63
CA LEU A 89 -4.86 -8.46 1.81
C LEU A 89 -4.62 -7.30 2.78
N ALA A 90 -4.26 -6.11 2.29
CA ALA A 90 -4.09 -4.93 3.13
C ALA A 90 -5.36 -4.56 3.93
N VAL A 91 -6.55 -4.67 3.32
CA VAL A 91 -7.83 -4.45 4.01
C VAL A 91 -8.07 -5.51 5.08
N MET A 92 -7.79 -6.77 4.76
CA MET A 92 -7.95 -7.89 5.71
C MET A 92 -7.02 -7.72 6.91
N GLU A 93 -5.76 -7.38 6.70
CA GLU A 93 -4.77 -7.09 7.74
C GLU A 93 -5.22 -5.94 8.64
N TYR A 94 -5.65 -4.83 8.03
CA TYR A 94 -6.15 -3.68 8.76
C TYR A 94 -7.36 -4.04 9.65
N GLN A 95 -8.33 -4.76 9.11
CA GLN A 95 -9.50 -5.22 9.87
C GLN A 95 -9.09 -6.17 10.99
N TYR A 96 -8.17 -7.09 10.74
CA TYR A 96 -7.65 -8.01 11.73
C TYR A 96 -6.96 -7.28 12.89
N ILE A 97 -6.04 -6.36 12.61
CA ILE A 97 -5.33 -5.57 13.62
C ILE A 97 -6.33 -4.72 14.42
N ARG A 98 -7.22 -4.01 13.74
CA ARG A 98 -8.23 -3.16 14.39
C ARG A 98 -9.14 -3.94 15.33
N ASN A 99 -9.62 -5.11 14.91
CA ASN A 99 -10.47 -5.95 15.75
C ASN A 99 -9.70 -6.47 16.98
N ASN A 100 -8.43 -6.85 16.83
CA ASN A 100 -7.60 -7.29 17.96
C ASN A 100 -7.33 -6.17 18.98
N ILE A 101 -7.12 -4.93 18.51
CA ILE A 101 -7.00 -3.75 19.39
C ILE A 101 -8.31 -3.52 20.15
N GLN A 102 -9.46 -3.57 19.45
CA GLN A 102 -10.78 -3.37 20.06
C GLN A 102 -11.12 -4.42 21.12
N CYS A 103 -10.72 -5.67 20.91
CA CYS A 103 -10.93 -6.76 21.87
C CYS A 103 -9.87 -6.78 22.99
N GLY A 104 -8.93 -5.82 23.03
CA GLY A 104 -7.89 -5.74 24.04
C GLY A 104 -6.91 -6.91 24.01
N HIS A 105 -6.68 -7.50 22.82
CA HIS A 105 -5.78 -8.66 22.71
C HIS A 105 -4.37 -8.25 23.14
N PRO A 106 -3.69 -8.99 24.05
CA PRO A 106 -2.41 -8.59 24.62
C PRO A 106 -1.32 -8.33 23.56
N LEU A 107 -1.34 -9.11 22.48
CA LEU A 107 -0.37 -9.00 21.39
C LEU A 107 -0.79 -8.00 20.30
N SER A 108 -1.90 -7.27 20.45
CA SER A 108 -2.43 -6.38 19.42
C SER A 108 -1.41 -5.32 18.96
N PHE A 109 -0.60 -4.79 19.89
CA PHE A 109 0.48 -3.85 19.59
C PHE A 109 1.65 -4.50 18.83
N SER A 110 1.96 -5.76 19.11
CA SER A 110 3.03 -6.49 18.41
C SER A 110 2.72 -6.70 16.92
N LEU A 111 1.44 -6.71 16.53
CA LEU A 111 1.02 -6.93 15.14
C LEU A 111 1.53 -5.84 14.18
N ASN A 112 1.88 -4.66 14.69
CA ASN A 112 2.52 -3.59 13.91
C ASN A 112 3.93 -3.97 13.40
N ARG A 113 4.55 -5.03 13.94
CA ARG A 113 5.84 -5.58 13.48
C ARG A 113 5.66 -6.79 12.54
N THR A 114 4.54 -6.81 11.82
CA THR A 114 4.27 -7.78 10.76
C THR A 114 4.53 -7.14 9.42
N PHE A 115 5.36 -7.79 8.61
CA PHE A 115 5.74 -7.35 7.27
C PHE A 115 5.23 -8.38 6.27
N ARG A 116 4.42 -7.94 5.30
CA ARG A 116 3.97 -8.79 4.20
C ARG A 116 4.66 -8.38 2.91
N TYR A 117 5.15 -9.37 2.16
CA TYR A 117 5.57 -9.21 0.79
C TYR A 117 4.80 -10.18 -0.11
N ILE A 118 3.81 -9.66 -0.83
CA ILE A 118 2.89 -10.46 -1.66
C ILE A 118 2.22 -11.54 -0.81
N ASP A 119 2.73 -12.78 -0.87
CA ASP A 119 2.22 -13.96 -0.17
C ASP A 119 3.03 -14.31 1.09
N ASP A 120 4.24 -13.75 1.25
CA ASP A 120 5.12 -14.02 2.38
C ASP A 120 4.82 -13.08 3.55
N ILE A 121 4.72 -13.66 4.75
CA ILE A 121 4.55 -12.90 6.01
C ILE A 121 5.76 -13.15 6.91
N PHE A 122 6.35 -12.06 7.38
CA PHE A 122 7.42 -12.05 8.37
C PHE A 122 6.96 -11.26 9.60
N HIS A 123 7.01 -11.88 10.78
CA HIS A 123 6.59 -11.25 12.02
C HIS A 123 7.72 -11.25 13.04
N ILE A 124 7.96 -10.08 13.66
CA ILE A 124 8.93 -9.94 14.75
C ILE A 124 8.17 -9.84 16.08
N SER A 125 8.18 -10.94 16.83
CA SER A 125 7.71 -10.99 18.22
C SER A 125 8.91 -10.92 19.16
N ASP A 126 8.98 -9.88 19.99
CA ASP A 126 9.85 -9.91 21.18
C ASP A 126 8.98 -10.39 22.36
N LYS A 127 9.41 -11.42 23.07
CA LYS A 127 8.69 -11.99 24.21
C LYS A 127 8.73 -11.11 25.46
N LYS A 128 9.40 -9.96 25.43
CA LYS A 128 9.55 -9.04 26.57
C LYS A 128 8.72 -7.77 26.40
N ASP A 129 7.40 -7.90 26.52
CA ASP A 129 6.47 -6.77 26.59
C ASP A 129 6.38 -6.11 28.00
N GLU A 130 7.34 -6.38 28.90
CA GLU A 130 7.40 -5.68 30.20
C GLU A 130 8.84 -5.24 30.51
N PHE A 131 9.09 -3.93 30.36
CA PHE A 131 10.19 -3.20 30.99
C PHE A 131 11.66 -3.51 30.60
N ALA A 132 11.98 -3.70 29.31
CA ALA A 132 13.37 -3.61 28.85
C ALA A 132 13.49 -3.11 27.40
N ARG A 133 13.66 -1.79 27.22
CA ARG A 133 14.02 -1.14 25.93
C ARG A 133 15.43 -1.52 25.40
N LYS A 134 15.91 -2.75 25.61
CA LYS A 134 17.29 -3.19 25.28
C LYS A 134 17.43 -4.67 24.87
N SER A 135 16.47 -5.21 24.12
CA SER A 135 16.69 -6.41 23.29
C SER A 135 16.09 -6.14 21.91
N ALA A 136 16.67 -6.43 20.75
CA ALA A 136 18.03 -6.74 20.28
C ALA A 136 18.02 -6.74 18.72
N VAL A 137 16.83 -6.77 18.11
CA VAL A 137 16.61 -6.69 16.66
C VAL A 137 16.30 -5.26 16.26
N GLN A 138 17.17 -4.67 15.45
CA GLN A 138 16.96 -3.38 14.82
C GLN A 138 16.49 -3.60 13.38
N THR A 139 15.38 -2.98 13.01
CA THR A 139 14.87 -3.00 11.64
C THR A 139 15.18 -1.70 10.91
N SER A 140 15.43 -1.79 9.61
CA SER A 140 15.53 -0.67 8.68
C SER A 140 14.96 -1.07 7.32
N LEU A 141 14.53 -0.08 6.52
CA LEU A 141 14.06 -0.35 5.17
C LEU A 141 15.25 -0.50 4.22
N TYR A 142 15.43 -1.70 3.68
CA TYR A 142 16.37 -1.97 2.59
C TYR A 142 15.66 -1.89 1.24
N ASN A 143 16.21 -1.14 0.29
CA ASN A 143 15.72 -1.07 -1.08
C ASN A 143 16.77 -1.64 -2.03
N LYS A 144 16.52 -2.84 -2.54
CA LYS A 144 17.42 -3.55 -3.45
C LYS A 144 17.81 -2.76 -4.70
N THR A 145 16.97 -1.81 -5.14
CA THR A 145 17.27 -1.00 -6.33
C THR A 145 18.40 -0.01 -6.10
N ASP A 146 18.78 0.23 -4.84
CA ASP A 146 19.91 1.08 -4.51
C ASP A 146 21.26 0.40 -4.87
N ASP A 147 21.29 -0.94 -4.99
CA ASP A 147 22.48 -1.73 -5.34
C ASP A 147 22.59 -2.02 -6.85
N TYR A 148 21.63 -1.56 -7.64
CA TYR A 148 21.65 -1.81 -9.08
C TYR A 148 22.65 -0.88 -9.75
N SER A 149 23.39 -1.41 -10.74
CA SER A 149 24.35 -0.63 -11.53
C SER A 149 23.68 0.30 -12.55
N PHE A 150 22.35 0.43 -12.50
CA PHE A 150 21.53 1.23 -13.40
C PHE A 150 20.42 1.94 -12.62
N SER A 151 19.97 3.08 -13.12
CA SER A 151 18.89 3.84 -12.49
C SER A 151 17.53 3.17 -12.75
N VAL A 152 16.78 2.92 -11.68
CA VAL A 152 15.41 2.44 -11.75
C VAL A 152 14.43 3.61 -11.69
N VAL A 153 13.54 3.71 -12.66
CA VAL A 153 12.39 4.63 -12.62
C VAL A 153 11.33 4.03 -11.70
N ARG A 154 11.18 4.59 -10.50
CA ARG A 154 10.31 4.08 -9.42
C ARG A 154 9.04 4.90 -9.26
N TYR A 155 9.15 6.21 -9.50
CA TYR A 155 8.06 7.16 -9.30
C TYR A 155 7.88 8.03 -10.54
N PRO A 156 6.67 8.59 -10.75
CA PRO A 156 6.40 9.50 -11.86
C PRO A 156 7.33 10.72 -11.82
N HIS A 157 7.87 11.11 -12.97
CA HIS A 157 8.60 12.37 -13.10
C HIS A 157 7.67 13.57 -12.81
N TYR A 158 8.20 14.68 -12.29
CA TYR A 158 7.41 15.87 -11.96
C TYR A 158 6.61 16.40 -13.16
N GLU A 159 7.21 16.37 -14.35
CA GLU A 159 6.59 16.79 -15.62
C GLU A 159 5.83 15.66 -16.35
N SER A 160 5.57 14.54 -15.68
CA SER A 160 4.78 13.45 -16.30
C SER A 160 3.30 13.83 -16.41
N ASN A 161 2.56 13.05 -17.21
CA ASN A 161 1.10 13.18 -17.33
C ASN A 161 0.35 12.68 -16.07
N ILE A 162 1.05 12.32 -14.99
CA ILE A 162 0.45 11.87 -13.75
C ILE A 162 0.28 13.09 -12.83
N PRO A 163 -0.91 13.31 -12.23
CA PRO A 163 -1.13 14.42 -11.31
C PRO A 163 -0.05 14.47 -10.21
N ILE A 164 0.53 15.66 -9.98
CA ILE A 164 1.58 15.87 -8.98
C ILE A 164 1.14 15.39 -7.59
N SER A 165 -0.16 15.56 -7.27
CA SER A 165 -0.76 15.08 -6.02
C SER A 165 -0.57 13.58 -5.80
N MET A 166 -0.63 12.76 -6.87
CA MET A 166 -0.36 11.32 -6.76
C MET A 166 1.07 11.05 -6.35
N GLY A 167 2.06 11.67 -7.02
CA GLY A 167 3.46 11.50 -6.63
C GLY A 167 3.75 11.96 -5.20
N LEU A 168 3.13 13.07 -4.76
CA LEU A 168 3.25 13.55 -3.38
C LEU A 168 2.56 12.64 -2.36
N ASN A 169 1.44 12.01 -2.72
CA ASN A 169 0.77 11.03 -1.87
C ASN A 169 1.57 9.72 -1.79
N THR A 170 2.21 9.30 -2.89
CA THR A 170 3.18 8.19 -2.88
C THR A 170 4.36 8.50 -1.97
N LEU A 171 4.95 9.71 -2.07
CA LEU A 171 6.01 10.16 -1.16
C LEU A 171 5.57 10.07 0.30
N GLN A 172 4.39 10.58 0.63
CA GLN A 172 3.84 10.52 1.98
C GLN A 172 3.68 9.07 2.48
N GLY A 173 3.12 8.19 1.64
CA GLY A 173 2.96 6.77 1.96
C GLY A 173 4.30 6.08 2.22
N GLU A 174 5.31 6.36 1.39
CA GLU A 174 6.65 5.81 1.56
C GLU A 174 7.34 6.33 2.82
N ILE A 175 7.17 7.60 3.19
CA ILE A 175 7.69 8.12 4.47
C ILE A 175 7.06 7.38 5.66
N ILE A 176 5.73 7.21 5.65
CA ILE A 176 5.02 6.47 6.71
C ILE A 176 5.49 5.00 6.75
N ARG A 177 5.71 4.39 5.58
CA ARG A 177 6.26 3.04 5.48
C ARG A 177 7.66 2.97 6.08
N ILE A 178 8.59 3.84 5.67
CA ILE A 178 9.96 3.88 6.21
C ILE A 178 9.90 4.04 7.74
N PHE A 179 9.06 4.95 8.22
CA PHE A 179 8.87 5.19 9.66
C PHE A 179 8.42 3.94 10.41
N ARG A 180 7.39 3.24 9.91
CA ARG A 180 6.87 2.00 10.53
C ARG A 180 7.88 0.84 10.49
N ASN A 181 8.77 0.83 9.50
CA ASN A 181 9.75 -0.23 9.29
C ASN A 181 11.09 0.03 10.01
N CYS A 182 11.36 1.25 10.46
CA CYS A 182 12.63 1.60 11.11
C CYS A 182 12.49 1.59 12.63
N SER A 183 13.32 0.78 13.29
CA SER A 183 13.39 0.75 14.76
C SER A 183 14.17 1.92 15.34
N LEU A 184 15.10 2.50 14.58
CA LEU A 184 15.93 3.63 14.98
C LEU A 184 15.63 4.87 14.15
N PHE A 185 15.61 6.02 14.82
CA PHE A 185 15.36 7.32 14.18
C PHE A 185 16.45 7.67 13.15
N GLU A 186 17.71 7.29 13.39
CA GLU A 186 18.81 7.52 12.46
C GLU A 186 18.61 6.79 11.12
N HIS A 187 18.16 5.52 11.15
CA HIS A 187 17.85 4.75 9.96
C HIS A 187 16.65 5.35 9.21
N PHE A 188 15.62 5.77 9.94
CA PHE A 188 14.48 6.48 9.38
C PHE A 188 14.90 7.76 8.65
N LEU A 189 15.74 8.58 9.29
CA LEU A 189 16.21 9.85 8.74
C LEU A 189 17.04 9.62 7.48
N GLU A 190 17.96 8.65 7.50
CA GLU A 190 18.80 8.34 6.35
C GLU A 190 17.97 7.87 5.15
N ARG A 191 17.04 6.92 5.35
CA ARG A 191 16.16 6.43 4.29
C ARG A 191 15.22 7.51 3.75
N THR A 192 14.67 8.36 4.63
CA THR A 192 13.83 9.49 4.23
C THR A 192 14.62 10.51 3.41
N ARG A 193 15.88 10.78 3.79
CA ARG A 193 16.79 11.66 3.05
C ARG A 193 17.10 11.11 1.66
N GLN A 194 17.35 9.81 1.55
CA GLN A 194 17.58 9.15 0.25
C GLN A 194 16.34 9.23 -0.65
N LEU A 195 15.14 9.01 -0.09
CA LEU A 195 13.88 9.17 -0.81
C LEU A 195 13.69 10.62 -1.29
N ALA A 196 13.90 11.61 -0.42
CA ALA A 196 13.79 13.02 -0.78
C ALA A 196 14.77 13.41 -1.90
N ARG A 197 16.01 12.92 -1.85
CA ARG A 197 17.00 13.10 -2.92
C ARG A 197 16.54 12.51 -4.24
N TYR A 198 15.93 11.33 -4.22
CA TYR A 198 15.36 10.73 -5.42
C TYR A 198 14.27 11.63 -6.02
N PHE A 199 13.34 12.13 -5.20
CA PHE A 199 12.28 13.04 -5.67
C PHE A 199 12.83 14.36 -6.23
N LEU A 200 13.90 14.91 -5.65
CA LEU A 200 14.60 16.06 -6.23
C LEU A 200 15.22 15.73 -7.59
N HIS A 201 15.76 14.52 -7.76
CA HIS A 201 16.36 14.08 -9.03
C HIS A 201 15.31 13.95 -10.16
N ILE A 202 14.09 13.51 -9.83
CA ILE A 202 12.95 13.48 -10.77
C ILE A 202 12.18 14.82 -10.83
N GLN A 203 12.89 15.91 -10.53
CA GLN A 203 12.50 17.32 -10.71
C GLN A 203 11.34 17.84 -9.84
N TYR A 204 11.01 17.19 -8.72
CA TYR A 204 10.05 17.79 -7.78
C TYR A 204 10.65 19.04 -7.10
N PRO A 205 9.94 20.19 -7.08
CA PRO A 205 10.43 21.40 -6.42
C PRO A 205 10.71 21.20 -4.93
N LYS A 206 11.84 21.74 -4.46
CA LYS A 206 12.31 21.57 -3.08
C LYS A 206 11.29 22.10 -2.06
N GLU A 207 10.63 23.21 -2.37
CA GLU A 207 9.65 23.87 -1.50
C GLU A 207 8.45 22.95 -1.24
N ILE A 208 7.95 22.31 -2.31
CA ILE A 208 6.82 21.38 -2.24
C ILE A 208 7.21 20.12 -1.45
N LEU A 209 8.40 19.57 -1.72
CA LEU A 209 8.91 18.41 -0.99
C LEU A 209 9.10 18.69 0.50
N CYS A 210 9.74 19.82 0.85
CA CYS A 210 9.95 20.21 2.24
C CYS A 210 8.62 20.39 3.00
N SER A 211 7.64 21.05 2.38
CA SER A 211 6.29 21.20 2.95
C SER A 211 5.61 19.85 3.19
N ARG A 212 5.70 18.92 2.22
CA ARG A 212 5.11 17.58 2.35
C ARG A 212 5.84 16.72 3.40
N LEU A 213 7.17 16.78 3.45
CA LEU A 213 7.97 16.09 4.47
C LEU A 213 7.60 16.58 5.86
N TYR A 214 7.59 17.90 6.08
CA TYR A 214 7.25 18.50 7.37
C TYR A 214 5.85 18.10 7.84
N SER A 215 4.83 18.22 6.97
CA SER A 215 3.46 17.85 7.32
C SER A 215 3.30 16.35 7.60
N THR A 216 4.03 15.49 6.90
CA THR A 216 4.00 14.03 7.12
C THR A 216 4.68 13.65 8.43
N LEU A 217 5.86 14.22 8.71
CA LEU A 217 6.61 13.99 9.95
C LEU A 217 5.81 14.43 11.17
N LYS A 218 5.16 15.60 11.10
CA LYS A 218 4.30 16.11 12.17
C LYS A 218 3.11 15.17 12.47
N LYS A 219 2.53 14.55 11.44
CA LYS A 219 1.47 13.55 11.60
C LYS A 219 2.01 12.26 12.22
N ALA A 220 3.12 11.75 11.71
CA ALA A 220 3.77 10.53 12.22
C ALA A 220 4.21 10.69 13.68
N SER A 221 4.74 11.86 14.07
CA SER A 221 5.11 12.14 15.46
C SER A 221 3.90 12.21 16.39
N HIS A 222 2.76 12.72 15.91
CA HIS A 222 1.56 12.76 16.74
C HIS A 222 1.01 11.34 16.97
N GLU A 223 1.00 10.51 15.94
CA GLU A 223 0.58 9.10 15.99
C GLU A 223 1.49 8.25 16.90
N TYR A 224 2.77 8.61 17.05
CA TYR A 224 3.72 7.97 17.96
C TYR A 224 3.60 8.40 19.44
N LEU A 225 3.00 9.57 19.70
CA LEU A 225 2.81 10.11 21.05
C LEU A 225 1.44 9.76 21.64
N THR A 226 0.48 9.39 20.79
CA THR A 226 -0.88 9.01 21.19
C THR A 226 -1.11 7.50 21.27
N ASN A 227 -0.12 6.70 20.89
CA ASN A 227 -0.09 5.24 21.04
C ASN A 227 1.07 4.84 21.97
#